data_AF-A0A0B4EVX4-F1
#
_entry.id   AF-A0A0B4EVX4-F1
#
_cell.length_a   1.000
_cell.length_b   1.000
_cell.length_c   1.000
_cell.angle_alpha   90.00
_cell.angle_beta   90.00
_cell.angle_gamma   90.00
#
_symmetry.space_group_name_H-M   'P 1'
#
loop_
_entity.id
_entity.type
_entity.pdbx_description
1 polymer ?
#
loop_
_entity_poly.entity_id
_entity_poly.type
_entity_poly.pdbx_seq_one_letter_code
_entity_poly.pdbx_strand_id
1 'polypeptide(L)'
;MALNTKHFEILKELKKEDDLKRVADIFNQTERNIRYKIQELNENLGQEKIFIKKRKIYCLLDENDIASLIKGLNVQNYVYEQKERMDLLIIETILQEDEFQIEELADSLQMSKSTLRADIKILTEKLKKWGFI
;
A
#
# COMPACT_ATOMS: atom_id res chain seq x y z
N MET A 1 -7.12 0.34 10.46
CA MET A 1 -6.56 -0.80 9.70
C MET A 1 -5.23 -0.42 9.05
N ALA A 2 -4.44 -1.37 8.55
CA ALA A 2 -3.17 -1.04 7.91
C ALA A 2 -3.38 -0.44 6.51
N LEU A 3 -2.70 0.67 6.23
CA LEU A 3 -2.77 1.39 4.96
C LEU A 3 -1.75 0.83 3.95
N ASN A 4 -1.85 1.26 2.70
CA ASN A 4 -0.90 0.89 1.64
C ASN A 4 -0.89 1.97 0.55
N THR A 5 0.03 1.86 -0.42
CA THR A 5 0.17 2.82 -1.53
C THR A 5 -1.18 3.20 -2.17
N LYS A 6 -2.04 2.22 -2.45
CA LYS A 6 -3.35 2.47 -3.10
C LYS A 6 -4.27 3.40 -2.32
N HIS A 7 -4.16 3.44 -0.99
CA HIS A 7 -4.93 4.40 -0.19
C HIS A 7 -4.54 5.85 -0.52
N PHE A 8 -3.24 6.10 -0.63
CA PHE A 8 -2.72 7.43 -0.95
C PHE A 8 -2.95 7.82 -2.41
N GLU A 9 -2.91 6.85 -3.32
CA GLU A 9 -3.29 7.07 -4.72
C GLU A 9 -4.77 7.46 -4.83
N ILE A 10 -5.66 6.76 -4.12
CA ILE A 10 -7.08 7.14 -4.05
C ILE A 10 -7.22 8.55 -3.49
N LEU A 11 -6.59 8.89 -2.36
CA LEU A 11 -6.63 10.24 -1.79
C LEU A 11 -6.22 11.32 -2.80
N LYS A 12 -5.19 11.05 -3.60
CA LYS A 12 -4.74 11.96 -4.65
C LYS A 12 -5.79 12.12 -5.75
N GLU A 13 -6.48 11.04 -6.13
CA GLU A 13 -7.50 11.06 -7.17
C GLU A 13 -8.80 11.73 -6.70
N LEU A 14 -9.17 11.58 -5.43
CA LEU A 14 -10.35 12.26 -4.84
C LEU A 14 -10.25 13.79 -4.86
N LYS A 15 -9.08 14.36 -5.15
CA LYS A 15 -8.93 15.81 -5.40
C LYS A 15 -9.43 16.25 -6.78
N LYS A 16 -9.70 15.31 -7.68
CA LYS A 16 -10.01 15.56 -9.09
C LYS A 16 -11.33 14.95 -9.55
N GLU A 17 -11.64 13.75 -9.05
CA GLU A 17 -12.83 13.01 -9.42
C GLU A 17 -13.62 12.63 -8.17
N ASP A 18 -14.92 12.93 -8.17
CA ASP A 18 -15.83 12.74 -7.05
C ASP A 18 -16.89 11.68 -7.36
N ASP A 19 -17.00 11.18 -8.59
CA ASP A 19 -17.90 10.09 -8.94
C ASP A 19 -17.31 8.73 -8.54
N LEU A 20 -18.02 8.02 -7.67
CA LEU A 20 -17.56 6.73 -7.15
C LEU A 20 -17.31 5.70 -8.25
N LYS A 21 -18.15 5.70 -9.29
CA LYS A 21 -18.01 4.74 -10.39
C LYS A 21 -16.75 5.05 -11.19
N ARG A 22 -16.52 6.32 -11.52
CA ARG A 22 -15.29 6.72 -12.24
C ARG A 22 -14.03 6.46 -11.45
N VAL A 23 -14.01 6.74 -10.14
CA VAL A 23 -12.88 6.38 -9.28
C VAL A 23 -12.65 4.86 -9.32
N ALA A 24 -13.71 4.06 -9.19
CA ALA A 24 -13.59 2.60 -9.28
C ALA A 24 -13.02 2.14 -10.63
N ASP A 25 -13.46 2.74 -11.73
CA ASP A 25 -12.97 2.46 -13.09
C ASP A 25 -11.48 2.85 -13.25
N ILE A 26 -11.03 4.00 -12.72
CA ILE A 26 -9.63 4.45 -12.76
C ILE A 26 -8.69 3.42 -12.11
N PHE A 27 -9.11 2.87 -10.97
CA PHE A 27 -8.32 1.88 -10.23
C PHE A 27 -8.56 0.44 -10.68
N ASN A 28 -9.43 0.23 -11.68
CA ASN A 28 -9.88 -1.10 -12.10
C ASN A 28 -10.35 -1.96 -10.90
N GLN A 29 -11.13 -1.36 -10.01
CA GLN A 29 -11.69 -2.00 -8.81
C GLN A 29 -13.21 -1.90 -8.82
N THR A 30 -13.87 -2.69 -7.96
CA THR A 30 -15.31 -2.53 -7.73
C THR A 30 -15.58 -1.29 -6.87
N GLU A 31 -16.75 -0.66 -7.02
CA GLU A 31 -17.19 0.41 -6.11
C GLU A 31 -17.13 -0.02 -4.63
N ARG A 32 -17.36 -1.32 -4.36
CA ARG A 32 -17.25 -1.90 -3.02
C ARG A 32 -15.83 -1.83 -2.46
N ASN A 33 -14.81 -2.14 -3.26
CA ASN A 33 -13.42 -2.04 -2.83
C ASN A 33 -13.02 -0.58 -2.54
N ILE A 34 -13.48 0.37 -3.36
CA ILE A 34 -13.25 1.80 -3.10
C ILE A 34 -13.89 2.22 -1.77
N ARG A 35 -15.11 1.76 -1.47
CA ARG A 35 -15.77 2.01 -0.17
C ARG A 35 -14.96 1.48 1.01
N TYR A 36 -14.41 0.27 0.90
CA TYR A 36 -13.56 -0.28 1.96
C TYR A 36 -12.30 0.54 2.18
N LYS A 37 -11.63 0.97 1.09
CA LYS A 37 -10.45 1.85 1.21
C LYS A 37 -10.77 3.20 1.85
N ILE A 38 -11.94 3.78 1.54
CA ILE A 38 -12.42 5.00 2.19
C ILE A 38 -12.69 4.78 3.68
N GLN A 39 -13.29 3.64 4.04
CA GLN A 39 -13.50 3.27 5.44
C GLN A 39 -12.17 3.15 6.19
N GLU A 40 -11.20 2.41 5.63
CA GLU A 40 -9.87 2.23 6.21
C GLU A 40 -9.15 3.58 6.42
N LEU A 41 -9.29 4.52 5.49
CA LEU A 41 -8.78 5.88 5.62
C LEU A 41 -9.42 6.65 6.79
N ASN A 42 -10.76 6.64 6.89
CA ASN A 42 -11.46 7.31 8.00
C ASN A 42 -11.12 6.69 9.37
N GLU A 43 -10.94 5.37 9.44
CA GLU A 43 -10.49 4.71 10.66
C GLU A 43 -9.10 5.20 11.10
N ASN A 44 -8.17 5.38 10.15
CA ASN A 44 -6.83 5.91 10.44
C ASN A 44 -6.84 7.41 10.77
N LEU A 45 -7.83 8.16 10.27
CA LEU A 45 -8.05 9.56 10.65
C LEU A 45 -8.73 9.70 12.02
N GLY A 46 -9.35 8.65 12.54
CA GLY A 46 -10.14 8.67 13.76
C GLY A 46 -11.49 9.40 13.64
N GLN A 47 -11.91 9.76 12.42
CA GLN A 47 -13.13 10.51 12.15
C GLN A 47 -13.57 10.33 10.68
N GLU A 48 -14.87 10.48 10.42
CA GLU A 48 -15.41 10.44 9.05
C GLU A 48 -15.13 11.76 8.32
N LYS A 49 -14.07 11.76 7.50
CA LYS A 49 -13.67 12.90 6.65
C LYS A 49 -13.94 12.67 5.18
N ILE A 50 -14.06 11.41 4.78
CA ILE A 50 -14.37 11.00 3.42
C ILE A 50 -15.66 10.19 3.43
N PHE A 51 -16.71 10.67 2.77
CA PHE A 51 -18.01 9.97 2.79
C PHE A 51 -18.67 9.94 1.42
N ILE A 52 -19.57 8.99 1.23
CA ILE A 52 -20.27 8.78 -0.05
C ILE A 52 -21.74 9.10 0.11
N LYS A 53 -22.25 10.02 -0.71
CA LYS A 53 -23.68 10.36 -0.78
C LYS A 53 -24.13 10.45 -2.22
N LYS A 54 -25.21 9.75 -2.56
CA LYS A 54 -25.78 9.70 -3.93
C LYS A 54 -24.71 9.40 -5.02
N ARG A 55 -23.85 8.41 -4.76
CA ARG A 55 -22.71 7.99 -5.62
C ARG A 55 -21.59 9.02 -5.80
N LYS A 56 -21.66 10.17 -5.12
CA LYS A 56 -20.57 11.15 -5.04
C LYS A 56 -19.75 10.96 -3.76
N ILE A 57 -18.44 11.08 -3.89
CA ILE A 57 -17.45 11.05 -2.82
C ILE A 57 -17.17 12.50 -2.39
N TYR A 58 -17.29 12.77 -1.11
CA TYR A 58 -16.97 14.05 -0.50
C TYR A 58 -15.72 13.86 0.34
N CYS A 59 -14.68 14.66 0.07
CA CYS A 59 -13.41 14.60 0.77
C CYS A 59 -13.18 15.94 1.48
N LEU A 60 -13.28 15.93 2.81
CA LEU A 60 -13.11 17.12 3.67
C LEU A 60 -11.71 17.19 4.31
N LEU A 61 -10.73 16.54 3.69
CA LEU A 61 -9.36 16.51 4.20
C LEU A 61 -8.65 17.84 3.94
N ASP A 62 -7.97 18.32 4.97
CA ASP A 62 -7.00 19.40 4.84
C ASP A 62 -5.54 18.86 4.87
N GLU A 63 -4.57 19.77 4.79
CA GLU A 63 -3.15 19.41 4.83
C GLU A 63 -2.73 18.79 6.18
N ASN A 64 -3.37 19.19 7.29
CA ASN A 64 -3.08 18.64 8.61
C ASN A 64 -3.58 17.20 8.72
N ASP A 65 -4.74 16.89 8.15
CA ASP A 65 -5.28 15.53 8.09
C ASP A 65 -4.33 14.61 7.30
N ILE A 66 -3.83 15.06 6.15
CA ILE A 66 -2.86 14.31 5.34
C ILE A 66 -1.54 14.13 6.09
N ALA A 67 -1.03 15.20 6.72
CA ALA A 67 0.20 15.13 7.50
C ALA A 67 0.06 14.18 8.70
N SER A 68 -1.11 14.15 9.34
CA SER A 68 -1.43 13.22 10.44
C SER A 68 -1.40 11.77 9.96
N LEU A 69 -2.05 11.46 8.83
CA LEU A 69 -2.01 10.13 8.22
C LEU A 69 -0.57 9.67 7.96
N ILE A 70 0.24 10.52 7.33
CA ILE A 70 1.63 10.18 6.99
C ILE A 70 2.47 9.99 8.25
N LYS A 71 2.37 10.89 9.24
CA LYS A 71 3.10 10.77 10.52
C LYS A 71 2.66 9.54 11.33
N GLY A 72 1.41 9.12 11.17
CA GLY A 72 0.88 7.93 11.82
C GLY A 72 1.43 6.64 11.20
N LEU A 73 1.94 6.65 9.97
CA LEU A 73 2.48 5.46 9.33
C LEU A 73 3.75 4.97 10.02
N ASN A 74 3.83 3.67 10.19
CA ASN A 74 4.99 2.92 10.63
C ASN A 74 4.89 1.49 10.05
N VAL A 75 5.90 0.67 10.35
CA VAL A 75 5.96 -0.69 9.80
C VAL A 75 4.70 -1.49 10.18
N GLN A 76 4.15 -1.33 11.39
CA GLN A 76 3.00 -2.11 11.91
C GLN A 76 1.64 -1.76 11.31
N ASN A 77 1.49 -0.58 10.71
CA ASN A 77 0.22 -0.14 10.14
C ASN A 77 0.33 0.19 8.64
N TYR A 78 1.40 -0.27 7.98
CA TYR A 78 1.58 -0.17 6.55
C TYR A 78 1.80 -1.55 5.91
N VAL A 79 0.99 -1.90 4.91
CA VAL A 79 1.10 -3.14 4.15
C VAL A 79 1.78 -2.85 2.82
N TYR A 80 3.00 -3.35 2.66
CA TYR A 80 3.76 -3.22 1.43
C TYR A 80 3.12 -4.01 0.27
N GLU A 81 2.94 -3.35 -0.87
CA GLU A 81 2.59 -4.02 -2.12
C GLU A 81 3.76 -4.88 -2.62
N GLN A 82 3.49 -5.85 -3.51
CA GLN A 82 4.52 -6.77 -3.98
C GLN A 82 5.73 -6.05 -4.57
N LYS A 83 5.52 -4.96 -5.31
CA LYS A 83 6.61 -4.15 -5.85
C LYS A 83 7.49 -3.57 -4.74
N GLU A 84 6.88 -2.93 -3.73
CA GLU A 84 7.60 -2.35 -2.59
C GLU A 84 8.37 -3.44 -1.83
N ARG A 85 7.76 -4.61 -1.63
CA ARG A 85 8.43 -5.76 -1.01
C ARG A 85 9.65 -6.21 -1.82
N MET A 86 9.54 -6.28 -3.14
CA MET A 86 10.68 -6.61 -4.01
C MET A 86 11.79 -5.56 -3.92
N ASP A 87 11.43 -4.28 -3.92
CA ASP A 87 12.40 -3.18 -3.81
C ASP A 87 13.15 -3.24 -2.47
N LEU A 88 12.42 -3.50 -1.36
CA LEU A 88 13.03 -3.72 -0.04
C LEU A 88 13.92 -4.96 0.00
N LEU A 89 13.52 -6.08 -0.61
CA LEU A 89 14.34 -7.28 -0.70
C LEU A 89 15.67 -7.03 -1.43
N ILE A 90 15.64 -6.25 -2.51
CA ILE A 90 16.87 -5.86 -3.22
C ILE A 90 17.76 -5.03 -2.30
N ILE A 91 17.21 -4.04 -1.61
CA ILE A 91 17.96 -3.18 -0.68
C ILE A 91 18.59 -4.02 0.43
N GLU A 92 17.83 -4.89 1.09
CA GLU A 92 18.34 -5.77 2.14
C GLU A 92 19.46 -6.68 1.61
N THR A 93 19.32 -7.23 0.41
CA THR A 93 20.35 -8.09 -0.19
C THR A 93 21.64 -7.31 -0.51
N ILE A 94 21.56 -6.02 -0.83
CA ILE A 94 22.73 -5.16 -1.07
C ILE A 94 23.41 -4.76 0.25
N LEU A 95 22.65 -4.57 1.32
CA LEU A 95 23.14 -4.06 2.61
C LEU A 95 23.66 -5.15 3.56
N GLN A 96 23.15 -6.38 3.45
CA GLN A 96 23.55 -7.50 4.32
C GLN A 96 24.90 -8.10 3.88
N GLU A 97 25.74 -8.46 4.86
CA GLU A 97 26.95 -9.26 4.61
C GLU A 97 26.56 -10.75 4.54
N ASP A 98 26.54 -11.25 3.31
CA ASP A 98 26.54 -12.65 2.86
C ASP A 98 25.31 -13.56 3.18
N GLU A 99 24.66 -13.52 4.36
CA GLU A 99 23.53 -14.42 4.67
C GLU A 99 22.47 -13.81 5.61
N PHE A 100 21.18 -14.11 5.36
CA PHE A 100 20.07 -13.72 6.24
C PHE A 100 19.11 -14.89 6.50
N GLN A 101 18.44 -14.88 7.66
CA GLN A 101 17.38 -15.84 7.92
C GLN A 101 16.06 -15.40 7.26
N ILE A 102 15.40 -16.35 6.59
CA ILE A 102 14.08 -16.14 5.97
C ILE A 102 13.04 -15.67 6.98
N GLU A 103 13.15 -16.07 8.25
CA GLU A 103 12.23 -15.65 9.30
C GLU A 103 12.41 -14.18 9.67
N GLU A 104 13.64 -13.75 9.92
CA GLU A 104 13.97 -12.36 10.26
C GLU A 104 13.56 -11.39 9.13
N LEU A 105 13.79 -11.79 7.87
CA LEU A 105 13.39 -10.99 6.72
C LEU A 105 11.86 -10.97 6.51
N ALA A 106 11.17 -12.07 6.81
CA ALA A 106 9.73 -12.13 6.75
C ALA A 106 9.08 -11.24 7.82
N ASP A 107 9.63 -11.24 9.03
CA ASP A 107 9.15 -10.44 10.15
C ASP A 107 9.38 -8.95 9.93
N SER A 108 10.58 -8.55 9.47
CA SER A 108 10.90 -7.15 9.16
C SER A 108 10.01 -6.56 8.06
N LEU A 109 9.65 -7.37 7.06
CA LEU A 109 8.78 -6.97 5.96
C LEU A 109 7.28 -7.25 6.22
N GLN A 110 6.95 -7.74 7.41
CA GLN A 110 5.58 -8.07 7.87
C GLN A 110 4.80 -8.96 6.90
N MET A 111 5.43 -10.03 6.45
CA MET A 111 4.80 -11.00 5.57
C MET A 111 5.03 -12.42 6.04
N SER A 112 4.22 -13.35 5.52
CA SER A 112 4.46 -14.77 5.78
C SER A 112 5.69 -15.27 5.02
N LYS A 113 6.38 -16.27 5.59
CA LYS A 113 7.50 -16.97 4.93
C LYS A 113 7.13 -17.51 3.54
N SER A 114 5.88 -17.92 3.32
CA SER A 114 5.40 -18.36 2.01
C SER A 114 5.31 -17.23 1.00
N THR A 115 4.83 -16.04 1.42
CA THR A 115 4.80 -14.83 0.57
C THR A 115 6.21 -14.40 0.21
N LEU A 116 7.12 -14.36 1.20
CA LEU A 116 8.53 -14.03 0.98
C LEU A 116 9.18 -14.96 -0.05
N ARG A 117 8.99 -16.29 0.08
CA ARG A 117 9.52 -17.26 -0.90
C ARG A 117 8.96 -17.06 -2.30
N ALA A 118 7.67 -16.74 -2.42
CA ALA A 118 7.04 -16.45 -3.71
C ALA A 118 7.65 -15.17 -4.34
N ASP A 119 7.81 -14.11 -3.54
CA ASP A 119 8.40 -12.85 -3.99
C ASP A 119 9.89 -13.02 -4.38
N ILE A 120 10.67 -13.79 -3.61
CA ILE A 120 12.06 -14.17 -3.97
C ILE A 120 12.09 -14.88 -5.31
N LYS A 121 11.23 -15.89 -5.52
CA LYS A 121 11.17 -16.61 -6.80
C LYS A 121 10.89 -15.68 -7.98
N ILE A 122 9.96 -14.73 -7.81
CA ILE A 122 9.64 -13.73 -8.83
C ILE A 122 10.84 -12.80 -9.07
N LEU A 123 11.49 -12.33 -7.99
CA LEU A 123 12.67 -11.48 -8.06
C LEU A 123 13.83 -12.16 -8.78
N THR A 124 14.15 -13.41 -8.44
CA THR A 124 15.19 -14.21 -9.08
C THR A 124 14.97 -14.30 -10.59
N GLU A 125 13.75 -14.56 -11.04
CA GLU A 125 13.43 -14.62 -12.48
C GLU A 125 13.55 -13.26 -13.17
N LYS A 126 13.33 -12.15 -12.47
CA LYS A 126 13.58 -10.80 -13.01
C LYS A 126 15.08 -10.50 -13.11
N LEU A 127 15.85 -10.80 -12.06
CA LEU A 127 17.28 -10.56 -12.02
C LEU A 127 18.04 -11.33 -13.11
N LYS A 128 17.65 -12.59 -13.37
CA LYS A 128 18.17 -13.39 -14.50
C LYS A 128 17.94 -12.72 -15.85
N LYS A 129 16.71 -12.22 -16.07
CA LYS A 129 16.37 -11.52 -17.32
C LYS A 129 17.15 -10.22 -17.51
N TRP A 130 17.57 -9.58 -16.42
CA TRP A 130 18.38 -8.38 -16.42
C TRP A 130 19.90 -8.65 -16.48
N GLY A 131 20.33 -9.91 -16.36
CA GLY A 131 21.74 -10.30 -16.45
C GLY A 131 22.55 -10.05 -15.17
N PHE A 132 21.89 -9.93 -14.01
CA PHE A 132 22.58 -9.79 -12.73
C PHE A 132 23.01 -11.13 -12.12
N ILE A 133 22.32 -12.23 -12.47
CA ILE A 133 22.55 -13.61 -12.03
C ILE A 133 22.23 -14.61 -13.14
#